data_AF-A0AA39KQV0-F1
#
_entry.id   AF-A0AA39KQV0-F1
#
_cell.length_a   1.000
_cell.length_b   1.000
_cell.length_c   1.000
_cell.angle_alpha   90.00
_cell.angle_beta   90.00
_cell.angle_gamma   90.00
#
_symmetry.space_group_name_H-M   'P 1'
#
loop_
_entity.id
_entity.type
_entity.pdbx_description
1 polymer ?
#
loop_
_entity_poly.entity_id
_entity_poly.type
_entity_poly.pdbx_seq_one_letter_code
_entity_poly.pdbx_strand_id
1 'polypeptide(L)'
;MLSNFVEILFFFLTVSIMSSSLLVHTSEGYMSNIFKGLLYYGKYYEPSIHRIRGMYEVPKRWFFHFYLVAILVTNIAFILSVNRYFYNCDIPDVIHTFLNIQLGATRKPLGKYVSMF
;
A
#
# COMPACT_ATOMS: atom_id res chain seq x y z
N MET A 1 22.07 1.91 18.26
CA MET A 1 21.09 2.19 17.20
C MET A 1 21.18 1.09 16.16
N LEU A 2 20.49 -0.04 16.37
CA LEU A 2 20.24 -0.98 15.28
C LEU A 2 19.08 -0.37 14.49
N SER A 3 19.28 0.01 13.22
CA SER A 3 18.14 0.32 12.37
C SER A 3 17.21 -0.89 12.36
N ASN A 4 15.97 -0.66 12.77
CA ASN A 4 14.97 -1.71 12.82
C ASN A 4 14.80 -2.28 11.40
N PHE A 5 14.65 -3.60 11.27
CA PHE A 5 14.41 -4.27 9.99
C PHE A 5 13.33 -3.57 9.14
N VAL A 6 12.33 -3.01 9.83
CA VAL A 6 11.25 -2.20 9.27
C VAL A 6 11.78 -0.94 8.56
N GLU A 7 12.70 -0.20 9.16
CA GLU A 7 13.29 1.01 8.57
C GLU A 7 14.08 0.68 7.30
N ILE A 8 14.84 -0.42 7.31
CA ILE A 8 15.61 -0.88 6.14
C ILE A 8 14.65 -1.25 5.00
N LEU A 9 13.55 -1.93 5.32
CA LEU A 9 12.52 -2.30 4.36
C LEU A 9 11.84 -1.07 3.75
N PHE A 10 11.47 -0.07 4.57
CA PHE A 10 10.89 1.18 4.07
C PHE A 10 11.86 2.00 3.23
N PHE A 11 13.14 2.03 3.62
CA PHE A 11 14.19 2.67 2.83
C PHE A 11 14.32 2.00 1.45
N PHE A 12 14.40 0.67 1.42
CA PHE A 12 14.50 -0.08 0.16
C PHE A 12 13.28 0.11 -0.76
N LEU A 13 12.06 0.11 -0.19
CA LEU A 13 10.84 0.45 -0.92
C LEU A 13 10.90 1.85 -1.51
N THR A 14 11.34 2.83 -0.74
CA THR A 14 11.44 4.23 -1.19
C THR A 14 12.41 4.37 -2.35
N VAL A 15 13.60 3.77 -2.24
CA VAL A 15 14.61 3.77 -3.32
C VAL A 15 14.07 3.08 -4.58
N SER A 16 13.33 1.98 -4.43
CA SER A 16 12.73 1.24 -5.56
C SER A 16 11.64 2.04 -6.27
N ILE A 17 10.82 2.78 -5.53
CA ILE A 17 9.78 3.66 -6.09
C ILE A 17 10.43 4.86 -6.81
N MET A 18 11.45 5.47 -6.21
CA MET A 18 12.16 6.58 -6.84
C MET A 18 12.89 6.15 -8.11
N SER A 19 13.58 5.01 -8.09
CA SER A 19 14.32 4.51 -9.25
C SER A 19 13.40 4.15 -10.42
N SER A 20 12.29 3.46 -10.14
CA SER A 20 11.27 3.16 -11.16
C SER A 20 10.63 4.42 -11.73
N SER A 21 10.32 5.41 -10.89
CA SER A 21 9.77 6.70 -11.34
C SER A 21 10.75 7.44 -12.26
N LEU A 22 12.04 7.44 -11.92
CA LEU A 22 13.08 8.06 -12.73
C LEU A 22 13.23 7.35 -14.08
N LEU A 23 13.18 6.02 -14.08
CA LEU A 23 13.28 5.19 -15.29
C LEU A 23 12.09 5.41 -16.23
N VAL A 24 10.88 5.53 -15.69
CA VAL A 24 9.69 5.89 -16.48
C VAL A 24 9.85 7.27 -17.10
N HIS A 25 10.33 8.26 -16.34
CA HIS A 25 10.53 9.62 -16.85
C HIS A 25 11.59 9.69 -17.96
N THR A 26 12.69 8.95 -17.85
CA THR A 26 13.74 8.94 -18.89
C THR A 26 13.34 8.12 -20.12
N SER A 27 12.55 7.07 -19.95
CA SER A 27 12.09 6.20 -21.04
C SER A 27 10.80 6.70 -21.72
N GLU A 28 10.17 7.76 -21.22
CA GLU A 28 8.92 8.31 -21.76
C GLU A 28 9.01 8.62 -23.28
N GLY A 29 10.15 9.12 -23.77
CA GLY A 29 10.35 9.36 -25.20
C GLY A 29 10.34 8.10 -26.07
N TYR A 30 10.73 6.96 -25.50
CA TYR A 30 10.95 5.70 -26.23
C TYR A 30 9.83 4.66 -26.03
N MET A 31 8.89 4.90 -25.12
CA MET A 31 7.79 3.97 -24.85
C MET A 31 6.69 4.01 -25.92
N SER A 32 6.16 2.85 -26.27
CA SER A 32 5.00 2.74 -27.14
C SER A 32 3.74 3.30 -26.47
N ASN A 33 2.79 3.77 -27.28
CA ASN A 33 1.57 4.42 -26.79
C ASN A 33 0.73 3.50 -25.89
N ILE A 34 0.82 2.18 -26.05
CA ILE A 34 0.13 1.19 -25.20
C ILE A 34 0.70 1.24 -23.77
N PHE A 35 2.03 1.20 -23.64
CA PHE A 35 2.68 1.26 -22.34
C PHE A 35 2.55 2.63 -21.68
N LYS A 36 2.57 3.71 -22.46
CA LYS A 36 2.23 5.06 -21.97
C LYS A 36 0.80 5.10 -21.43
N GLY A 37 -0.16 4.48 -22.12
CA GLY A 37 -1.55 4.37 -21.66
C GLY A 37 -1.70 3.59 -20.34
N LEU A 38 -0.89 2.54 -20.13
CA LEU A 38 -0.87 1.75 -18.90
C LEU A 38 -0.21 2.49 -17.72
N LEU A 39 0.95 3.12 -17.94
CA LEU A 39 1.66 3.86 -16.88
C LEU A 39 0.95 5.16 -16.51
N TYR A 40 0.34 5.83 -17.49
CA TYR A 40 -0.39 7.06 -17.30
C TYR A 40 -1.91 6.85 -17.29
N TYR A 41 -2.33 5.67 -16.83
CA TYR A 41 -3.74 5.32 -16.69
C TYR A 41 -4.53 6.39 -15.93
N GLY A 42 -5.43 7.09 -16.63
CA GLY A 42 -6.20 8.20 -16.09
C GLY A 42 -5.43 9.49 -15.80
N LYS A 43 -4.22 9.68 -16.36
CA LYS A 43 -3.44 10.93 -16.30
C LYS A 43 -3.43 11.70 -17.62
N TYR A 44 -3.46 11.02 -18.77
CA TYR A 44 -3.56 11.66 -20.10
C TYR A 44 -4.82 11.21 -20.86
N TYR A 45 -5.55 12.18 -21.40
CA TYR A 45 -6.70 11.95 -22.28
C TYR A 45 -6.21 11.99 -23.73
N GLU A 46 -6.15 10.83 -24.39
CA GLU A 46 -5.77 10.74 -25.80
C GLU A 46 -6.96 10.22 -26.62
N PRO A 47 -7.60 11.10 -27.42
CA PRO A 47 -8.91 10.81 -28.02
C PRO A 47 -8.87 9.71 -29.10
N SER A 48 -7.71 9.41 -29.68
CA SER A 48 -7.55 8.50 -30.84
C SER A 48 -7.54 7.01 -30.49
N ILE A 49 -7.35 6.63 -29.21
CA ILE A 49 -7.14 5.22 -28.78
C ILE A 49 -8.40 4.62 -28.13
N HIS A 50 -9.52 5.36 -28.11
CA HIS A 50 -10.67 5.07 -27.25
C HIS A 50 -11.40 3.74 -27.49
N ARG A 51 -11.41 3.19 -28.70
CA ARG A 51 -12.34 2.08 -29.03
C ARG A 51 -11.95 0.73 -28.43
N ILE A 52 -10.66 0.38 -28.45
CA ILE A 52 -10.16 -0.88 -27.88
C ILE A 52 -9.85 -0.68 -26.39
N ARG A 53 -9.27 0.47 -26.04
CA ARG A 53 -8.91 0.82 -24.66
C ARG A 53 -10.15 0.86 -23.75
N GLY A 54 -11.25 1.49 -24.17
CA GLY A 54 -12.48 1.56 -23.37
C GLY A 54 -13.16 0.21 -23.05
N MET A 55 -12.82 -0.88 -23.75
CA MET A 55 -13.33 -2.22 -23.43
C MET A 55 -12.56 -2.91 -22.30
N TYR A 56 -11.27 -2.58 -22.12
CA TYR A 56 -10.40 -3.18 -21.11
C TYR A 56 -10.08 -2.25 -19.94
N GLU A 57 -10.28 -0.94 -20.11
CA GLU A 57 -10.11 0.04 -19.04
C GLU A 57 -11.25 -0.04 -18.03
N VAL A 58 -10.97 -0.65 -16.87
CA VAL A 58 -11.86 -0.59 -15.72
C VAL A 58 -11.99 0.87 -15.29
N PRO A 59 -13.19 1.48 -15.32
CA PRO A 59 -13.34 2.89 -15.01
C PRO A 59 -12.70 3.18 -13.66
N LYS A 60 -11.82 4.18 -13.56
CA LYS A 60 -11.11 4.51 -12.31
C LYS A 60 -12.06 4.69 -11.11
N ARG A 61 -13.32 5.07 -11.40
CA ARG A 61 -14.44 5.14 -10.44
C ARG A 61 -14.82 3.80 -9.80
N TRP A 62 -14.58 2.67 -10.45
CA TRP A 62 -14.86 1.34 -9.89
C TRP A 62 -13.92 1.01 -8.73
N PHE A 63 -12.70 1.56 -8.73
CA PHE A 63 -11.77 1.46 -7.60
C PHE A 63 -12.08 2.40 -6.44
N PHE A 64 -13.08 3.29 -6.57
CA PHE A 64 -13.45 4.21 -5.48
C PHE A 64 -13.79 3.49 -4.18
N HIS A 65 -14.53 2.38 -4.26
CA HIS A 65 -14.87 1.55 -3.10
C HIS A 65 -13.62 0.98 -2.43
N PHE A 66 -12.62 0.56 -3.21
CA PHE A 66 -11.35 0.09 -2.68
C PHE A 66 -10.62 1.19 -1.93
N TYR A 67 -10.58 2.42 -2.47
CA TYR A 67 -9.95 3.55 -1.79
C TYR A 67 -10.67 3.94 -0.50
N LEU A 68 -12.01 3.95 -0.49
CA LEU A 68 -12.77 4.23 0.74
C LEU A 68 -12.49 3.18 1.82
N VAL A 69 -12.54 1.90 1.47
CA VAL A 69 -12.22 0.81 2.40
C VAL A 69 -10.78 0.92 2.88
N ALA A 70 -9.83 1.19 1.98
CA ALA A 70 -8.43 1.37 2.33
C ALA A 70 -8.24 2.52 3.32
N ILE A 71 -8.87 3.69 3.09
CA ILE A 71 -8.80 4.84 4.00
C ILE A 71 -9.36 4.50 5.39
N LEU A 72 -10.48 3.78 5.46
CA LEU A 72 -11.06 3.39 6.74
C LEU A 72 -10.14 2.42 7.49
N VAL A 73 -9.66 1.37 6.81
CA VAL A 73 -8.80 0.35 7.41
C VAL A 73 -7.46 0.95 7.85
N THR A 74 -6.84 1.82 7.05
CA THR A 74 -5.56 2.45 7.41
C THR A 74 -5.70 3.42 8.57
N ASN A 75 -6.79 4.18 8.64
CA ASN A 75 -7.06 5.05 9.80
C ASN A 75 -7.29 4.26 11.08
N ILE A 76 -8.06 3.17 11.02
CA ILE A 76 -8.26 2.28 12.17
C ILE A 76 -6.91 1.70 12.64
N ALA A 77 -6.11 1.19 11.71
CA ALA A 77 -4.78 0.67 12.02
C ALA A 77 -3.86 1.75 12.63
N PHE A 78 -3.92 2.98 12.12
CA PHE A 78 -3.14 4.10 12.63
C PHE A 78 -3.54 4.46 14.07
N ILE A 79 -4.83 4.62 14.34
CA ILE A 79 -5.35 4.91 15.68
C ILE A 79 -4.95 3.82 16.68
N LEU A 80 -5.08 2.54 16.29
CA LEU A 80 -4.66 1.41 17.13
C LEU A 80 -3.16 1.44 17.42
N SER A 81 -2.35 1.79 16.41
CA SER A 81 -0.89 1.87 16.55
C SER A 81 -0.48 3.01 17.49
N VAL A 82 -1.10 4.19 17.35
CA VAL A 82 -0.89 5.34 18.24
C VAL A 82 -1.33 4.99 19.67
N ASN A 83 -2.51 4.40 19.84
CA ASN A 83 -3.03 4.01 21.15
C ASN A 83 -2.12 2.99 21.84
N ARG A 84 -1.63 1.98 21.11
CA ARG A 84 -0.70 1.00 21.65
C ARG A 84 0.63 1.63 22.02
N TYR A 85 1.18 2.49 21.16
CA TYR A 85 2.51 3.06 21.35
C TYR A 85 2.57 4.09 22.48
N PHE A 86 1.59 4.99 22.55
CA PHE A 86 1.60 6.09 23.54
C PHE A 86 0.88 5.74 24.84
N TYR A 87 -0.18 4.93 24.79
CA TYR A 87 -1.05 4.67 25.93
C TYR A 87 -0.99 3.22 26.43
N ASN A 88 -0.17 2.35 25.81
CA ASN A 88 -0.07 0.92 26.14
C ASN A 88 -1.43 0.19 26.19
N CYS A 89 -2.45 0.71 25.49
CA CYS A 89 -3.75 0.05 25.45
C CYS A 89 -3.64 -1.32 24.80
N ASP A 90 -4.46 -2.26 25.25
CA ASP A 90 -4.54 -3.57 24.63
C ASP A 90 -5.27 -3.51 23.29
N ILE A 91 -4.77 -4.33 22.36
CA ILE A 91 -5.33 -4.44 21.02
C ILE A 91 -6.50 -5.42 21.09
N PRO A 92 -7.70 -5.07 20.58
CA PRO A 92 -8.84 -5.97 20.57
C PRO A 92 -8.53 -7.35 19.98
N ASP A 93 -9.04 -8.41 20.60
CA ASP A 93 -8.81 -9.81 20.19
C ASP A 93 -9.23 -10.09 18.74
N VAL A 94 -10.23 -9.36 18.23
CA VAL A 94 -10.68 -9.47 16.83
C VAL A 94 -9.55 -9.18 15.85
N ILE A 95 -8.66 -8.24 16.17
CA ILE A 95 -7.50 -7.89 15.33
C ILE A 95 -6.45 -9.00 15.42
N HIS A 96 -6.27 -9.60 16.60
CA HIS A 96 -5.41 -10.77 16.74
C HIS A 96 -5.93 -11.95 15.92
N THR A 97 -7.23 -12.25 15.97
CA THR A 97 -7.84 -13.30 15.15
C THR A 97 -7.70 -13.01 13.66
N PHE A 98 -8.00 -11.78 13.23
CA PHE A 98 -7.89 -11.37 11.84
C PHE A 98 -6.46 -11.54 11.30
N LEU A 99 -5.48 -11.04 12.04
CA LEU A 99 -4.08 -11.17 11.65
C LEU A 99 -3.58 -12.63 11.73
N ASN A 100 -4.13 -13.46 12.62
CA ASN A 100 -3.82 -14.90 12.68
C ASN A 100 -4.32 -15.63 11.43
N ILE A 101 -5.50 -15.24 10.91
CA ILE A 101 -6.04 -15.79 9.66
C ILE A 101 -5.15 -15.39 8.48
N GLN A 102 -4.67 -14.14 8.44
CA GLN A 102 -3.88 -13.64 7.31
C GLN A 102 -2.42 -14.08 7.31
N LEU A 103 -1.77 -14.09 8.48
CA LEU A 103 -0.32 -14.25 8.62
C LEU A 103 0.09 -15.54 9.33
N GLY A 104 -0.89 -16.33 9.79
CA GLY A 104 -0.68 -17.52 10.61
C GLY A 104 -0.58 -17.22 12.11
N ALA A 105 -0.89 -18.22 12.94
CA ALA A 105 -0.92 -18.10 14.40
C ALA A 105 0.46 -18.15 15.07
N THR A 106 1.51 -18.59 14.37
CA THR A 106 2.87 -18.84 14.90
C THR A 106 3.77 -17.60 14.97
N ARG A 107 3.18 -16.41 14.90
CA ARG A 107 3.91 -15.14 14.85
C ARG A 107 4.49 -14.76 16.21
N LYS A 108 5.79 -14.48 16.24
CA LYS A 108 6.47 -13.90 17.41
C LYS A 108 6.00 -12.46 17.58
N PRO A 109 5.58 -12.04 18.79
CA PRO A 109 5.20 -10.65 19.04
C PRO A 109 6.42 -9.74 18.82
N LEU A 110 6.23 -8.64 18.07
CA LEU A 110 7.30 -7.68 17.79
C LEU A 110 7.67 -6.79 18.99
N GLY A 111 7.02 -6.95 20.13
CA GLY A 111 7.36 -6.30 21.40
C GLY A 111 7.22 -7.28 22.55
N LYS A 112 8.02 -7.09 23.61
CA LYS A 112 7.81 -7.79 24.88
C LYS A 112 6.36 -7.56 25.32
N TYR A 113 5.56 -8.62 25.39
CA TYR A 113 4.43 -8.62 26.31
C TYR A 113 5.04 -8.36 27.69
N VAL A 114 4.85 -7.15 28.23
CA VAL A 114 4.99 -6.96 29.66
C VAL A 114 3.81 -7.72 30.24
N SER A 115 4.08 -8.96 30.62
CA SER A 115 3.18 -9.74 31.46
C SER A 115 2.94 -8.95 32.74
N MET A 116 1.78 -8.35 32.87
CA MET A 116 1.23 -7.97 34.16
C MET A 116 -0.21 -8.42 34.21
N PHE A 117 -0.34 -9.64 34.76
CA PHE A 117 -1.52 -10.31 35.29
C PHE A 117 -2.62 -10.71 34.31
#